data_AF-A0A7W0Q5U0-F1
#
_entry.id   AF-A0A7W0Q5U0-F1
#
_cell.length_a   1.000
_cell.length_b   1.000
_cell.length_c   1.000
_cell.angle_alpha   90.00
_cell.angle_beta   90.00
_cell.angle_gamma   90.00
#
_symmetry.space_group_name_H-M   'P 1'
#
loop_
_entity.id
_entity.type
_entity.pdbx_description
1 polymer ?
#
loop_
_entity_poly.entity_id
_entity_poly.type
_entity_poly.pdbx_seq_one_letter_code
_entity_poly.pdbx_strand_id
1 'polypeptide(L)'
;MVNVRMARALVLVLGVIACRQVAGIDDPDPWDGGGVDTSGDSDGSTGASCYGTGIVPLCLDAPATGSITLPGGALDTDTSPLCSTTVTSGASGACVVAGHTVALPSGATLVATGTRPLIIVAHDTLTISGTLSVASRVRGARGAGSSSGTCNAAASPAGGGGGAGGSFGGLGGSGGASTPTNAGAIPPAPTTLRGGCAGQGGSGGGAVGAGGGAAFLIAKAAIDVTGSINASGAGAENADSGIRGGSGGGSGGMIGLDAPALKIAGSVFANGGGGSGGSDGSSEGNDGGDPNAGSGGTGGGGSGTAGSGGTGAAGATLTGVAGGAGVSGSSGGGGGGGGAGVVKLYGTRSGAGTISPPPT
;
A
#
# COMPACT_ATOMS: atom_id res chain seq x y z
N MET A 1 -6.02 40.20 46.56
CA MET A 1 -5.36 41.50 46.75
C MET A 1 -4.38 41.70 45.60
N VAL A 2 -4.55 42.82 44.86
CA VAL A 2 -3.59 43.51 43.95
C VAL A 2 -3.11 42.70 42.72
N ASN A 3 -3.54 42.88 41.45
CA ASN A 3 -3.84 44.02 40.55
C ASN A 3 -2.60 44.64 39.85
N VAL A 4 -2.75 45.02 38.54
CA VAL A 4 -1.94 45.97 37.70
C VAL A 4 -0.76 45.36 36.89
N ARG A 5 -0.44 45.58 35.57
CA ARG A 5 -0.90 46.36 34.36
C ARG A 5 -0.15 45.81 33.11
N MET A 6 -0.74 45.64 31.92
CA MET A 6 -0.88 46.57 30.74
C MET A 6 0.41 47.04 30.00
N ALA A 7 0.52 46.72 28.70
CA ALA A 7 0.96 47.58 27.56
C ALA A 7 0.95 46.72 26.26
N ARG A 8 -0.04 46.75 25.35
CA ARG A 8 -0.37 47.72 24.27
C ARG A 8 0.81 48.20 23.40
N ALA A 9 0.90 47.68 22.17
CA ALA A 9 1.46 48.39 21.03
C ALA A 9 0.63 48.08 19.77
N LEU A 10 -0.13 49.10 19.36
CA LEU A 10 -0.93 49.20 18.14
C LEU A 10 -0.12 50.08 17.18
N VAL A 11 0.19 49.60 15.97
CA VAL A 11 0.71 50.46 14.89
C VAL A 11 -0.19 50.30 13.68
N LEU A 12 -0.91 51.38 13.41
CA LEU A 12 -1.80 51.61 12.29
C LEU A 12 -1.20 52.76 11.49
N VAL A 13 -0.85 52.55 10.22
CA VAL A 13 -0.53 53.64 9.29
C VAL A 13 -1.24 53.38 7.97
N LEU A 14 -2.20 54.27 7.70
CA LEU A 14 -2.91 54.49 6.43
C LEU A 14 -1.95 55.01 5.35
N GLY A 15 -2.22 54.65 4.10
CA GLY A 15 -1.70 55.33 2.91
C GLY A 15 -2.48 54.97 1.65
N VAL A 16 -3.60 55.66 1.40
CA VAL A 16 -4.36 55.65 0.15
C VAL A 16 -4.24 57.04 -0.47
N ILE A 17 -4.03 57.15 -1.79
CA ILE A 17 -4.34 58.25 -2.75
C ILE A 17 -3.52 57.94 -4.02
N ALA A 18 -4.10 57.29 -5.04
CA ALA A 18 -4.81 57.86 -6.20
C ALA A 18 -3.88 58.44 -7.29
N CYS A 19 -3.86 57.79 -8.46
CA CYS A 19 -3.65 58.44 -9.76
C CYS A 19 -4.19 57.53 -10.87
N ARG A 20 -5.48 57.72 -11.20
CA ARG A 20 -6.12 57.20 -12.40
C ARG A 20 -6.74 58.42 -13.09
N GLN A 21 -6.50 58.54 -14.39
CA GLN A 21 -7.15 59.48 -15.34
C GLN A 21 -6.59 60.91 -15.45
N VAL A 22 -5.71 61.10 -16.44
CA VAL A 22 -5.54 62.37 -17.17
C VAL A 22 -5.37 62.03 -18.66
N ALA A 23 -6.36 62.43 -19.48
CA ALA A 23 -6.45 62.47 -20.96
C ALA A 23 -6.37 61.11 -21.72
N GLY A 24 -7.35 60.64 -22.51
CA GLY A 24 -8.18 61.29 -23.56
C GLY A 24 -7.68 60.81 -24.93
N ILE A 25 -8.26 59.75 -25.52
CA ILE A 25 -9.18 59.73 -26.69
C ILE A 25 -8.52 60.13 -28.04
N ASP A 26 -8.88 59.35 -29.09
CA ASP A 26 -8.61 59.41 -30.55
C ASP A 26 -7.61 58.33 -31.05
N ASP A 27 -7.88 57.44 -32.01
CA ASP A 27 -8.99 57.25 -32.97
C ASP A 27 -9.08 55.76 -33.44
N PRO A 28 -10.23 55.29 -33.96
CA PRO A 28 -10.39 53.97 -34.60
C PRO A 28 -10.15 54.03 -36.12
N ASP A 29 -9.20 53.26 -36.64
CA ASP A 29 -9.02 53.07 -38.09
C ASP A 29 -9.99 52.01 -38.65
N PRO A 30 -10.71 52.31 -39.75
CA PRO A 30 -11.53 51.35 -40.49
C PRO A 30 -10.83 50.82 -41.76
N TRP A 31 -11.24 49.61 -42.20
CA TRP A 31 -10.99 48.98 -43.52
C TRP A 31 -9.56 48.42 -43.74
N ASP A 32 -9.27 47.31 -44.44
CA ASP A 32 -9.99 46.40 -45.35
C ASP A 32 -9.19 45.07 -45.47
N GLY A 33 -9.92 43.94 -45.55
CA GLY A 33 -9.73 42.90 -46.57
C GLY A 33 -8.40 42.15 -46.73
N GLY A 34 -8.41 40.84 -46.49
CA GLY A 34 -7.46 39.92 -47.13
C GLY A 34 -7.30 38.61 -46.38
N GLY A 35 -7.92 37.55 -46.89
CA GLY A 35 -8.00 36.25 -46.22
C GLY A 35 -6.65 35.60 -45.93
N VAL A 36 -6.62 34.92 -44.78
CA VAL A 36 -5.84 33.72 -44.58
C VAL A 36 -6.78 32.71 -43.91
N ASP A 37 -7.31 31.82 -44.73
CA ASP A 37 -7.77 30.51 -44.29
C ASP A 37 -6.52 29.72 -43.86
N THR A 38 -6.13 29.87 -42.60
CA THR A 38 -5.27 28.91 -41.93
C THR A 38 -6.18 28.09 -41.05
N SER A 39 -6.57 26.94 -41.61
CA SER A 39 -6.75 25.65 -40.94
C SER A 39 -7.44 25.72 -39.59
N GLY A 40 -8.65 25.15 -39.53
CA GLY A 40 -9.31 24.83 -38.27
C GLY A 40 -8.31 24.28 -37.26
N ASP A 41 -7.96 25.14 -36.30
CA ASP A 41 -7.22 24.74 -35.12
C ASP A 41 -8.26 24.00 -34.27
N SER A 42 -8.41 22.72 -34.60
CA SER A 42 -8.84 21.78 -33.59
C SER A 42 -7.75 21.81 -32.54
N ASP A 43 -7.99 22.62 -31.52
CA ASP A 43 -7.40 22.55 -30.19
C ASP A 43 -7.72 21.20 -29.52
N GLY A 44 -7.57 20.11 -30.26
CA GLY A 44 -7.26 18.80 -29.72
C GLY A 44 -5.86 18.91 -29.14
N SER A 45 -5.75 19.44 -27.94
CA SER A 45 -4.54 19.32 -27.13
C SER A 45 -4.21 17.83 -27.05
N THR A 46 -3.31 17.39 -27.92
CA THR A 46 -2.52 16.14 -27.84
C THR A 46 -1.45 16.31 -26.75
N GLY A 47 -1.82 16.99 -25.67
CA GLY A 47 -1.02 17.24 -24.49
C GLY A 47 -1.20 16.13 -23.49
N ALA A 48 -0.09 15.75 -22.85
CA ALA A 48 -0.10 14.72 -21.84
C ALA A 48 -1.16 15.01 -20.77
N SER A 49 -2.03 14.03 -20.51
CA SER A 49 -3.05 14.12 -19.49
C SER A 49 -2.54 13.54 -18.18
N CYS A 50 -2.33 14.42 -17.20
CA CYS A 50 -1.82 14.03 -15.89
C CYS A 50 -2.93 13.70 -14.90
N TYR A 51 -2.64 12.74 -14.04
CA TYR A 51 -3.50 12.17 -13.03
C TYR A 51 -2.74 12.03 -11.71
N GLY A 52 -3.50 12.05 -10.63
CA GLY A 52 -2.97 11.82 -9.30
C GLY A 52 -2.28 13.05 -8.71
N THR A 53 -2.14 12.95 -7.41
CA THR A 53 -1.51 13.86 -6.48
C THR A 53 -0.67 13.01 -5.52
N GLY A 54 0.01 13.65 -4.57
CA GLY A 54 0.77 12.91 -3.56
C GLY A 54 1.99 12.17 -4.13
N ILE A 55 2.07 10.85 -3.88
CA ILE A 55 3.27 10.03 -4.17
C ILE A 55 3.27 9.35 -5.55
N VAL A 56 2.18 9.42 -6.32
CA VAL A 56 2.11 8.84 -7.68
C VAL A 56 1.43 9.81 -8.66
N PRO A 57 2.02 11.00 -8.92
CA PRO A 57 1.62 11.77 -10.10
C PRO A 57 2.07 11.00 -11.35
N LEU A 58 1.20 10.84 -12.34
CA LEU A 58 1.55 10.22 -13.63
C LEU A 58 0.86 10.93 -14.78
N CYS A 59 1.45 10.88 -15.97
CA CYS A 59 0.83 11.42 -17.18
C CYS A 59 0.70 10.34 -18.26
N LEU A 60 -0.43 10.36 -18.97
CA LEU A 60 -0.69 9.59 -20.18
C LEU A 60 -0.51 10.50 -21.40
N ASP A 61 -0.24 9.95 -22.58
CA ASP A 61 -0.17 10.69 -23.84
C ASP A 61 -1.46 11.45 -24.20
N ALA A 62 -2.61 10.89 -23.83
CA ALA A 62 -3.94 11.43 -24.04
C ALA A 62 -4.86 11.12 -22.84
N PRO A 63 -6.02 11.79 -22.72
CA PRO A 63 -7.01 11.44 -21.70
C PRO A 63 -7.44 9.98 -21.80
N ALA A 64 -7.64 9.31 -20.66
CA ALA A 64 -8.14 7.95 -20.65
C ALA A 64 -9.60 7.96 -21.13
N THR A 65 -9.88 7.20 -22.20
CA THR A 65 -11.21 7.12 -22.83
C THR A 65 -11.81 5.73 -22.65
N GLY A 66 -13.11 5.59 -22.92
CA GLY A 66 -13.83 4.31 -22.85
C GLY A 66 -14.10 3.80 -21.42
N SER A 67 -15.02 2.87 -21.28
CA SER A 67 -15.34 2.26 -19.98
C SER A 67 -14.68 0.89 -19.87
N ILE A 68 -13.90 0.66 -18.80
CA ILE A 68 -13.25 -0.61 -18.51
C ILE A 68 -14.03 -1.32 -17.42
N THR A 69 -14.53 -2.52 -17.73
CA THR A 69 -15.01 -3.46 -16.72
C THR A 69 -13.93 -4.50 -16.48
N LEU A 70 -13.38 -4.54 -15.28
CA LEU A 70 -12.37 -5.52 -14.89
C LEU A 70 -13.05 -6.89 -14.75
N PRO A 71 -12.65 -7.92 -15.52
CA PRO A 71 -13.38 -9.18 -15.62
C PRO A 71 -13.27 -10.08 -14.37
N GLY A 72 -12.50 -9.67 -13.35
CA GLY A 72 -12.01 -10.58 -12.32
C GLY A 72 -10.94 -11.54 -12.87
N GLY A 73 -10.54 -12.53 -12.06
CA GLY A 73 -9.48 -13.48 -12.41
C GLY A 73 -8.09 -12.98 -12.02
N ALA A 74 -7.07 -13.48 -12.71
CA ALA A 74 -5.67 -13.11 -12.47
C ALA A 74 -5.22 -12.00 -13.43
N LEU A 75 -4.45 -11.04 -12.90
CA LEU A 75 -3.74 -10.02 -13.67
C LEU A 75 -2.26 -10.10 -13.33
N ASP A 76 -1.46 -10.55 -14.29
CA ASP A 76 0.00 -10.50 -14.18
C ASP A 76 0.49 -9.12 -14.63
N THR A 77 1.00 -8.32 -13.69
CA THR A 77 1.48 -6.95 -13.94
C THR A 77 2.71 -6.89 -14.84
N ASP A 78 3.39 -8.01 -15.04
CA ASP A 78 4.59 -8.07 -15.87
C ASP A 78 4.24 -8.33 -17.34
N THR A 79 3.15 -9.06 -17.60
CA THR A 79 2.82 -9.58 -18.94
C THR A 79 1.44 -9.19 -19.45
N SER A 80 0.56 -8.65 -18.60
CA SER A 80 -0.83 -8.38 -18.97
C SER A 80 -0.94 -7.30 -20.05
N PRO A 81 -1.75 -7.52 -21.11
CA PRO A 81 -2.02 -6.51 -22.12
C PRO A 81 -2.88 -5.35 -21.59
N LEU A 82 -3.45 -5.46 -20.38
CA LEU A 82 -4.17 -4.36 -19.74
C LEU A 82 -3.23 -3.26 -19.21
N CYS A 83 -1.93 -3.57 -19.06
CA CYS A 83 -0.95 -2.57 -18.65
C CYS A 83 -0.69 -1.60 -19.82
N SER A 84 -1.12 -0.35 -19.65
CA SER A 84 -0.97 0.73 -20.62
C SER A 84 0.49 0.95 -21.01
N THR A 85 0.71 1.11 -22.31
CA THR A 85 1.98 1.48 -22.92
C THR A 85 2.10 2.99 -23.14
N THR A 86 1.06 3.76 -22.80
CA THR A 86 0.98 5.19 -23.10
C THR A 86 1.36 6.12 -21.94
N VAL A 87 1.93 5.55 -20.88
CA VAL A 87 2.45 6.30 -19.73
C VAL A 87 3.69 7.09 -20.15
N THR A 88 3.61 8.42 -20.09
CA THR A 88 4.69 9.32 -20.50
C THR A 88 5.58 9.76 -19.32
N SER A 89 5.08 9.73 -18.08
CA SER A 89 5.87 10.06 -16.88
C SER A 89 5.25 9.53 -15.57
N GLY A 90 6.04 9.49 -14.49
CA GLY A 90 5.56 9.35 -13.10
C GLY A 90 5.22 7.94 -12.58
N ALA A 91 5.02 6.97 -13.47
CA ALA A 91 4.69 5.58 -13.11
C ALA A 91 5.63 4.54 -13.73
N SER A 92 6.91 4.89 -13.95
CA SER A 92 7.92 3.98 -14.49
C SER A 92 8.04 2.74 -13.61
N GLY A 93 7.79 1.55 -14.18
CA GLY A 93 7.88 0.27 -13.47
C GLY A 93 6.59 -0.18 -12.78
N ALA A 94 5.45 0.50 -12.97
CA ALA A 94 4.14 0.02 -12.53
C ALA A 94 3.29 -0.45 -13.71
N CYS A 95 2.40 -1.43 -13.52
CA CYS A 95 1.35 -1.77 -14.49
C CYS A 95 0.19 -0.79 -14.32
N VAL A 96 -0.06 0.05 -15.34
CA VAL A 96 -1.11 1.07 -15.29
C VAL A 96 -2.31 0.62 -16.11
N VAL A 97 -3.48 0.45 -15.49
CA VAL A 97 -4.75 0.23 -16.20
C VAL A 97 -5.49 1.55 -16.24
N ALA A 98 -5.84 2.07 -17.43
CA ALA A 98 -6.43 3.40 -17.57
C ALA A 98 -7.70 3.38 -18.44
N GLY A 99 -8.79 4.00 -17.97
CA GLY A 99 -10.03 4.19 -18.71
C GLY A 99 -10.75 5.49 -18.34
N HIS A 100 -11.80 5.87 -19.07
CA HIS A 100 -12.66 7.00 -18.67
C HIS A 100 -13.39 6.69 -17.37
N THR A 101 -14.04 5.52 -17.32
CA THR A 101 -14.56 4.91 -16.09
C THR A 101 -13.95 3.53 -15.93
N VAL A 102 -13.68 3.11 -14.69
CA VAL A 102 -13.15 1.77 -14.39
C VAL A 102 -13.99 1.14 -13.30
N ALA A 103 -14.50 -0.07 -13.53
CA ALA A 103 -15.34 -0.78 -12.58
C ALA A 103 -14.87 -2.22 -12.36
N LEU A 104 -14.76 -2.63 -11.09
CA LEU A 104 -14.70 -4.04 -10.69
C LEU A 104 -16.08 -4.41 -10.10
N PRO A 105 -16.91 -5.19 -10.82
CA PRO A 105 -18.28 -5.45 -10.42
C PRO A 105 -18.38 -6.34 -9.18
N SER A 106 -19.53 -6.31 -8.49
CA SER A 106 -19.80 -7.17 -7.34
C SER A 106 -19.68 -8.65 -7.73
N GLY A 107 -19.08 -9.46 -6.86
CA GLY A 107 -18.84 -10.89 -7.11
C GLY A 107 -17.59 -11.16 -7.95
N ALA A 108 -17.00 -10.17 -8.63
CA ALA A 108 -15.71 -10.33 -9.28
C ALA A 108 -14.57 -10.25 -8.26
N THR A 109 -13.58 -11.12 -8.41
CA THR A 109 -12.31 -11.06 -7.66
C THR A 109 -11.17 -10.92 -8.64
N LEU A 110 -10.45 -9.80 -8.61
CA LEU A 110 -9.25 -9.55 -9.39
C LEU A 110 -8.03 -9.74 -8.48
N VAL A 111 -7.16 -10.69 -8.82
CA VAL A 111 -5.90 -10.94 -8.13
C VAL A 111 -4.75 -10.46 -9.00
N ALA A 112 -4.06 -9.40 -8.57
CA ALA A 112 -2.91 -8.87 -9.29
C ALA A 112 -1.60 -9.37 -8.69
N THR A 113 -0.76 -9.95 -9.54
CA THR A 113 0.53 -10.57 -9.21
C THR A 113 1.61 -10.03 -10.14
N GLY A 114 2.88 -10.23 -9.80
CA GLY A 114 4.01 -9.84 -10.64
C GLY A 114 4.94 -8.86 -9.92
N THR A 115 6.03 -8.49 -10.58
CA THR A 115 7.10 -7.67 -9.99
C THR A 115 6.75 -6.19 -9.92
N ARG A 116 5.76 -5.74 -10.70
CA ARG A 116 5.36 -4.34 -10.83
C ARG A 116 4.14 -4.03 -9.95
N PRO A 117 4.11 -2.89 -9.22
CA PRO A 117 2.88 -2.42 -8.57
C PRO A 117 1.74 -2.19 -9.57
N LEU A 118 0.49 -2.31 -9.10
CA LEU A 118 -0.69 -2.02 -9.91
C LEU A 118 -1.14 -0.56 -9.69
N ILE A 119 -1.38 0.17 -10.78
CA ILE A 119 -2.03 1.48 -10.75
C ILE A 119 -3.29 1.38 -11.60
N ILE A 120 -4.41 1.89 -11.10
CA ILE A 120 -5.67 1.98 -11.86
C ILE A 120 -6.07 3.44 -11.94
N VAL A 121 -6.26 3.94 -13.16
CA VAL A 121 -6.60 5.33 -13.46
C VAL A 121 -7.99 5.37 -14.10
N ALA A 122 -8.87 6.18 -13.53
CA ALA A 122 -10.13 6.58 -14.15
C ALA A 122 -10.11 8.08 -14.45
N HIS A 123 -10.52 8.46 -15.66
CA HIS A 123 -10.67 9.89 -15.96
C HIS A 123 -11.81 10.55 -15.19
N ASP A 124 -12.90 9.83 -14.95
CA ASP A 124 -14.06 10.30 -14.21
C ASP A 124 -14.17 9.55 -12.88
N THR A 125 -14.75 8.34 -12.92
CA THR A 125 -15.09 7.56 -11.73
C THR A 125 -14.49 6.16 -11.74
N LEU A 126 -14.04 5.71 -10.57
CA LEU A 126 -13.52 4.38 -10.33
C LEU A 126 -14.36 3.67 -9.26
N THR A 127 -14.91 2.50 -9.59
CA THR A 127 -15.79 1.74 -8.69
C THR A 127 -15.21 0.36 -8.39
N ILE A 128 -15.03 0.02 -7.12
CA ILE A 128 -14.65 -1.31 -6.64
C ILE A 128 -15.79 -1.89 -5.80
N SER A 129 -16.65 -2.67 -6.46
CA SER A 129 -17.75 -3.41 -5.81
C SER A 129 -17.38 -4.88 -5.55
N GLY A 130 -16.41 -5.41 -6.28
CA GLY A 130 -15.81 -6.73 -6.06
C GLY A 130 -14.57 -6.69 -5.14
N THR A 131 -13.69 -7.69 -5.29
CA THR A 131 -12.44 -7.80 -4.52
C THR A 131 -11.23 -7.53 -5.40
N LEU A 132 -10.50 -6.45 -5.13
CA LEU A 132 -9.19 -6.18 -5.70
C LEU A 132 -8.12 -6.66 -4.72
N SER A 133 -7.37 -7.69 -5.09
CA SER A 133 -6.32 -8.26 -4.24
C SER A 133 -4.95 -8.12 -4.89
N VAL A 134 -4.07 -7.36 -4.25
CA VAL A 134 -2.62 -7.37 -4.45
C VAL A 134 -1.91 -8.00 -3.24
N ALA A 135 -2.63 -8.79 -2.44
CA ALA A 135 -2.07 -9.48 -1.27
C ALA A 135 -1.16 -10.64 -1.66
N SER A 136 -0.20 -10.95 -0.78
CA SER A 136 0.55 -12.20 -0.84
C SER A 136 -0.11 -13.25 0.06
N ARG A 137 0.07 -14.54 -0.26
CA ARG A 137 -0.50 -15.67 0.48
C ARG A 137 0.57 -16.73 0.80
N VAL A 138 0.45 -17.37 1.96
CA VAL A 138 1.29 -18.52 2.32
C VAL A 138 1.05 -19.65 1.32
N ARG A 139 2.12 -20.26 0.78
CA ARG A 139 2.05 -21.27 -0.29
C ARG A 139 1.23 -20.84 -1.53
N GLY A 140 1.08 -19.55 -1.74
CA GLY A 140 0.24 -18.99 -2.78
C GLY A 140 0.94 -17.93 -3.62
N ALA A 141 0.13 -17.19 -4.37
CA ALA A 141 0.63 -16.12 -5.20
C ALA A 141 1.23 -14.98 -4.37
N ARG A 142 2.31 -14.38 -4.90
CA ARG A 142 2.86 -13.13 -4.39
C ARG A 142 2.12 -11.96 -5.02
N GLY A 143 1.76 -10.99 -4.18
CA GLY A 143 1.09 -9.78 -4.62
C GLY A 143 1.92 -8.93 -5.58
N ALA A 144 1.25 -8.18 -6.45
CA ALA A 144 1.87 -7.23 -7.38
C ALA A 144 2.84 -6.27 -6.67
N GLY A 145 4.12 -6.27 -7.05
CA GLY A 145 5.14 -5.40 -6.46
C GLY A 145 5.54 -5.73 -5.01
N SER A 146 5.22 -6.93 -4.52
CA SER A 146 5.49 -7.38 -3.13
C SER A 146 6.97 -7.51 -2.75
N SER A 147 7.88 -7.56 -3.72
CA SER A 147 9.30 -7.86 -3.52
C SER A 147 10.17 -6.61 -3.63
N SER A 148 9.95 -5.62 -2.76
CA SER A 148 10.75 -4.40 -2.80
C SER A 148 12.16 -4.62 -2.24
N GLY A 149 13.19 -4.23 -3.01
CA GLY A 149 14.59 -4.27 -2.58
C GLY A 149 14.98 -3.28 -1.47
N THR A 150 14.04 -2.46 -0.99
CA THR A 150 14.27 -1.44 0.06
C THR A 150 13.99 -1.96 1.48
N CYS A 151 13.81 -3.27 1.62
CA CYS A 151 13.53 -3.90 2.90
C CYS A 151 14.81 -4.08 3.73
N ASN A 152 14.78 -3.56 4.95
CA ASN A 152 15.84 -3.81 5.93
C ASN A 152 15.61 -5.18 6.57
N ALA A 153 16.51 -6.13 6.28
CA ALA A 153 16.54 -7.39 7.03
C ALA A 153 17.03 -7.12 8.46
N ALA A 154 16.43 -7.80 9.45
CA ALA A 154 17.03 -7.87 10.78
C ALA A 154 18.22 -8.83 10.76
N ALA A 155 18.95 -8.89 11.88
CA ALA A 155 20.03 -9.85 12.04
C ALA A 155 19.48 -11.29 12.00
N SER A 156 20.26 -12.20 11.40
CA SER A 156 19.90 -13.61 11.32
C SER A 156 19.78 -14.24 12.73
N PRO A 157 18.79 -15.11 12.97
CA PRO A 157 18.65 -15.80 14.25
C PRO A 157 19.77 -16.83 14.46
N ALA A 158 20.17 -17.00 15.73
CA ALA A 158 21.13 -18.02 16.16
C ALA A 158 20.45 -19.10 17.02
N GLY A 159 21.04 -20.29 17.12
CA GLY A 159 20.69 -21.28 18.14
C GLY A 159 19.25 -21.78 18.14
N GLY A 160 18.62 -22.02 16.98
CA GLY A 160 17.21 -22.45 16.92
C GLY A 160 16.20 -21.30 17.09
N GLY A 161 16.65 -20.05 17.10
CA GLY A 161 15.79 -18.88 17.20
C GLY A 161 14.85 -18.72 16.00
N GLY A 162 13.67 -18.18 16.24
CA GLY A 162 12.69 -17.83 15.21
C GLY A 162 13.10 -16.58 14.42
N GLY A 163 12.58 -16.46 13.21
CA GLY A 163 12.80 -15.31 12.33
C GLY A 163 11.86 -14.15 12.66
N ALA A 164 12.32 -12.92 12.45
CA ALA A 164 11.50 -11.72 12.64
C ALA A 164 10.42 -11.57 11.55
N GLY A 165 9.30 -10.95 11.89
CA GLY A 165 8.31 -10.51 10.91
C GLY A 165 8.81 -9.36 10.03
N GLY A 166 8.23 -9.23 8.84
CA GLY A 166 8.52 -8.14 7.92
C GLY A 166 8.06 -6.80 8.48
N SER A 167 8.79 -5.72 8.18
CA SER A 167 8.48 -4.35 8.62
C SER A 167 8.22 -3.42 7.44
N PHE A 168 7.13 -2.66 7.48
CA PHE A 168 6.82 -1.65 6.46
C PHE A 168 6.19 -0.39 7.06
N GLY A 169 4.86 -0.27 7.10
CA GLY A 169 4.20 0.85 7.78
C GLY A 169 4.17 0.68 9.30
N GLY A 170 4.34 -0.55 9.79
CA GLY A 170 4.62 -0.86 11.17
C GLY A 170 5.74 -1.87 11.34
N LEU A 171 6.17 -2.04 12.59
CA LEU A 171 7.26 -2.93 12.97
C LEU A 171 6.81 -4.39 12.91
N GLY A 172 7.60 -5.27 12.31
CA GLY A 172 7.40 -6.71 12.44
C GLY A 172 7.80 -7.20 13.83
N GLY A 173 7.06 -8.18 14.35
CA GLY A 173 7.37 -8.82 15.63
C GLY A 173 8.73 -9.50 15.58
N SER A 174 9.44 -9.53 16.71
CA SER A 174 10.66 -10.31 16.82
C SER A 174 10.37 -11.81 16.75
N GLY A 175 11.34 -12.58 16.27
CA GLY A 175 11.32 -14.04 16.44
C GLY A 175 11.48 -14.43 17.91
N GLY A 176 10.96 -15.60 18.25
CA GLY A 176 11.12 -16.25 19.54
C GLY A 176 12.57 -16.65 19.75
N ALA A 177 13.13 -16.25 20.89
CA ALA A 177 14.53 -16.49 21.19
C ALA A 177 14.78 -17.91 21.72
N SER A 178 16.04 -18.34 21.54
CA SER A 178 16.79 -19.06 22.57
C SER A 178 17.86 -18.15 23.23
N THR A 179 18.32 -17.08 22.55
CA THR A 179 18.97 -15.81 23.03
C THR A 179 18.88 -14.70 21.94
N PRO A 180 19.29 -13.42 22.18
CA PRO A 180 18.43 -12.23 22.13
C PRO A 180 17.72 -11.92 20.77
N THR A 181 16.58 -11.24 20.88
CA THR A 181 15.53 -11.03 19.86
C THR A 181 15.90 -10.04 18.75
N ASN A 182 15.83 -10.46 17.49
CA ASN A 182 15.94 -9.58 16.33
C ASN A 182 14.53 -9.16 15.89
N ALA A 183 14.12 -7.94 16.19
CA ALA A 183 13.00 -7.30 15.49
C ALA A 183 13.54 -6.62 14.22
N GLY A 184 12.72 -6.50 13.18
CA GLY A 184 13.04 -5.67 12.01
C GLY A 184 13.20 -4.19 12.38
N ALA A 185 13.58 -3.37 11.42
CA ALA A 185 13.45 -1.92 11.54
C ALA A 185 12.33 -1.46 10.62
N ILE A 186 11.51 -0.51 11.09
CA ILE A 186 10.54 0.17 10.23
C ILE A 186 11.34 0.95 9.18
N PRO A 187 11.16 0.69 7.87
CA PRO A 187 11.79 1.51 6.84
C PRO A 187 11.22 2.95 6.89
N PRO A 188 11.93 3.96 6.35
CA PRO A 188 11.39 5.30 6.22
C PRO A 188 10.02 5.30 5.54
N ALA A 189 9.16 6.25 5.90
CA ALA A 189 7.85 6.39 5.31
C ALA A 189 7.97 6.42 3.76
N PRO A 190 7.24 5.57 3.04
CA PRO A 190 7.48 5.38 1.62
C PRO A 190 7.04 6.62 0.83
N THR A 191 7.97 7.11 0.01
CA THR A 191 7.78 8.24 -0.91
C THR A 191 7.42 7.80 -2.33
N THR A 192 7.50 6.50 -2.61
CA THR A 192 7.13 5.87 -3.89
C THR A 192 6.18 4.70 -3.67
N LEU A 193 5.45 4.31 -4.71
CA LEU A 193 4.59 3.14 -4.68
C LEU A 193 5.43 1.86 -4.64
N ARG A 194 5.31 1.09 -3.56
CA ARG A 194 6.01 -0.19 -3.38
C ARG A 194 5.26 -1.12 -2.45
N GLY A 195 5.43 -2.43 -2.63
CA GLY A 195 4.92 -3.44 -1.70
C GLY A 195 5.70 -3.47 -0.39
N GLY A 196 5.20 -4.27 0.55
CA GLY A 196 5.75 -4.48 1.88
C GLY A 196 7.05 -5.27 1.89
N CYS A 197 7.46 -5.71 3.07
CA CYS A 197 8.65 -6.49 3.29
C CYS A 197 8.32 -7.92 3.73
N ALA A 198 9.10 -8.87 3.20
CA ALA A 198 9.03 -10.24 3.66
C ALA A 198 9.53 -10.36 5.12
N GLY A 199 9.06 -11.40 5.81
CA GLY A 199 9.65 -11.83 7.07
C GLY A 199 11.02 -12.48 6.86
N GLN A 200 11.60 -12.98 7.95
CA GLN A 200 12.90 -13.63 7.95
C GLN A 200 12.78 -15.11 8.30
N GLY A 201 13.73 -15.90 7.81
CA GLY A 201 13.80 -17.32 8.13
C GLY A 201 14.24 -17.50 9.59
N GLY A 202 13.59 -18.42 10.30
CA GLY A 202 14.15 -18.97 11.53
C GLY A 202 15.38 -19.83 11.24
N SER A 203 16.17 -20.18 12.26
CA SER A 203 17.29 -21.11 12.08
C SER A 203 16.77 -22.46 11.55
N GLY A 204 16.95 -22.71 10.25
CA GLY A 204 16.43 -23.89 9.57
C GLY A 204 14.91 -23.94 9.40
N GLY A 205 14.20 -22.81 9.52
CA GLY A 205 12.74 -22.73 9.31
C GLY A 205 12.33 -22.83 7.84
N GLY A 206 11.02 -22.99 7.58
CA GLY A 206 10.44 -23.01 6.25
C GLY A 206 10.43 -21.64 5.55
N ALA A 207 9.73 -21.54 4.43
CA ALA A 207 9.66 -20.29 3.67
C ALA A 207 9.07 -19.13 4.49
N VAL A 208 9.61 -17.92 4.28
CA VAL A 208 9.17 -16.71 4.96
C VAL A 208 7.87 -16.18 4.37
N GLY A 209 7.08 -15.48 5.19
CA GLY A 209 5.92 -14.76 4.67
C GLY A 209 6.36 -13.62 3.73
N ALA A 210 5.87 -13.62 2.50
CA ALA A 210 6.10 -12.53 1.56
C ALA A 210 5.36 -11.24 1.98
N GLY A 211 5.96 -10.08 1.71
CA GLY A 211 5.30 -8.79 1.93
C GLY A 211 4.05 -8.65 1.06
N GLY A 212 3.11 -7.79 1.47
CA GLY A 212 1.95 -7.46 0.65
C GLY A 212 2.33 -6.67 -0.60
N GLY A 213 1.55 -6.77 -1.67
CA GLY A 213 1.76 -6.00 -2.89
C GLY A 213 1.35 -4.54 -2.76
N ALA A 214 1.32 -3.83 -3.88
CA ALA A 214 1.00 -2.41 -3.93
C ALA A 214 -0.03 -2.09 -5.01
N ALA A 215 -1.04 -1.32 -4.61
CA ALA A 215 -2.08 -0.81 -5.50
C ALA A 215 -2.27 0.70 -5.27
N PHE A 216 -2.40 1.46 -6.36
CA PHE A 216 -2.73 2.89 -6.30
C PHE A 216 -3.87 3.20 -7.27
N LEU A 217 -4.99 3.71 -6.74
CA LEU A 217 -6.20 3.99 -7.51
C LEU A 217 -6.35 5.51 -7.62
N ILE A 218 -6.54 5.99 -8.84
CA ILE A 218 -6.62 7.42 -9.15
C ILE A 218 -7.89 7.69 -9.95
N ALA A 219 -8.66 8.69 -9.55
CA ALA A 219 -9.82 9.17 -10.32
C ALA A 219 -9.95 10.70 -10.23
N LYS A 220 -10.36 11.39 -11.32
CA LYS A 220 -10.53 12.85 -11.23
C LYS A 220 -11.81 13.28 -10.50
N ALA A 221 -12.87 12.47 -10.52
CA ALA A 221 -14.12 12.79 -9.84
C ALA A 221 -14.25 12.02 -8.51
N ALA A 222 -14.30 10.69 -8.56
CA ALA A 222 -14.55 9.89 -7.36
C ALA A 222 -14.00 8.46 -7.43
N ILE A 223 -13.69 7.92 -6.25
CA ILE A 223 -13.47 6.50 -6.01
C ILE A 223 -14.57 5.99 -5.06
N ASP A 224 -15.36 5.01 -5.50
CA ASP A 224 -16.37 4.32 -4.67
C ASP A 224 -15.90 2.87 -4.40
N VAL A 225 -15.70 2.54 -3.12
CA VAL A 225 -15.31 1.21 -2.65
C VAL A 225 -16.44 0.66 -1.80
N THR A 226 -17.27 -0.20 -2.39
CA THR A 226 -18.28 -0.99 -1.67
C THR A 226 -17.82 -2.42 -1.42
N GLY A 227 -16.88 -2.91 -2.22
CA GLY A 227 -16.24 -4.22 -2.08
C GLY A 227 -14.97 -4.16 -1.22
N SER A 228 -13.91 -4.86 -1.64
CA SER A 228 -12.66 -4.92 -0.88
C SER A 228 -11.41 -4.64 -1.70
N ILE A 229 -10.43 -4.00 -1.05
CA ILE A 229 -9.07 -3.81 -1.56
C ILE A 229 -8.11 -4.41 -0.54
N ASN A 230 -7.34 -5.41 -0.95
CA ASN A 230 -6.45 -6.18 -0.08
C ASN A 230 -5.00 -6.13 -0.56
N ALA A 231 -4.10 -5.60 0.27
CA ALA A 231 -2.66 -5.58 0.06
C ALA A 231 -1.91 -6.23 1.23
N SER A 232 -2.50 -7.25 1.86
CA SER A 232 -1.93 -7.88 3.05
C SER A 232 -0.70 -8.74 2.73
N GLY A 233 0.19 -8.86 3.72
CA GLY A 233 1.32 -9.78 3.68
C GLY A 233 0.90 -11.23 3.95
N ALA A 234 1.74 -12.17 3.53
CA ALA A 234 1.51 -13.60 3.72
C ALA A 234 1.92 -14.09 5.11
N GLY A 235 1.27 -15.14 5.59
CA GLY A 235 1.80 -15.99 6.66
C GLY A 235 3.09 -16.69 6.25
N ALA A 236 3.84 -17.20 7.22
CA ALA A 236 5.06 -17.98 7.00
C ALA A 236 4.80 -19.48 7.00
N GLU A 237 5.65 -20.26 6.32
CA GLU A 237 5.57 -21.72 6.33
C GLU A 237 6.24 -22.30 7.60
N ASN A 238 5.78 -23.49 7.99
CA ASN A 238 6.22 -24.22 9.15
C ASN A 238 7.71 -24.52 9.14
N ALA A 239 8.29 -24.68 10.34
CA ALA A 239 9.60 -25.28 10.47
C ALA A 239 9.49 -26.81 10.27
N ASP A 240 10.43 -27.39 9.50
CA ASP A 240 10.59 -28.83 9.34
C ASP A 240 10.93 -29.52 10.68
N SER A 241 10.96 -30.86 10.67
CA SER A 241 11.46 -31.66 11.80
C SER A 241 12.93 -31.35 12.13
N GLY A 242 13.26 -31.47 13.43
CA GLY A 242 14.53 -31.00 14.00
C GLY A 242 14.32 -29.86 14.99
N ILE A 243 15.41 -29.29 15.51
CA ILE A 243 15.37 -28.14 16.42
C ILE A 243 15.50 -26.88 15.56
N ARG A 244 14.37 -26.43 15.00
CA ARG A 244 14.36 -25.32 14.03
C ARG A 244 13.42 -24.22 14.49
N GLY A 245 13.86 -22.98 14.26
CA GLY A 245 13.04 -21.81 14.54
C GLY A 245 11.98 -21.61 13.45
N GLY A 246 10.80 -21.14 13.85
CA GLY A 246 9.75 -20.71 12.93
C GLY A 246 10.16 -19.48 12.13
N SER A 247 9.56 -19.31 10.96
CA SER A 247 9.81 -18.19 10.04
C SER A 247 8.80 -17.06 10.28
N GLY A 248 9.23 -15.82 10.04
CA GLY A 248 8.42 -14.63 10.28
C GLY A 248 7.41 -14.34 9.16
N GLY A 249 6.26 -13.81 9.53
CA GLY A 249 5.21 -13.37 8.61
C GLY A 249 5.59 -12.12 7.83
N GLY A 250 5.02 -11.93 6.64
CA GLY A 250 5.26 -10.75 5.80
C GLY A 250 4.47 -9.53 6.27
N SER A 251 5.03 -8.34 6.10
CA SER A 251 4.29 -7.10 6.40
C SER A 251 3.17 -6.86 5.40
N GLY A 252 2.19 -6.05 5.78
CA GLY A 252 1.28 -5.45 4.81
C GLY A 252 2.01 -4.62 3.75
N GLY A 253 1.35 -4.44 2.61
CA GLY A 253 1.82 -3.67 1.46
C GLY A 253 1.29 -2.24 1.44
N MET A 254 1.11 -1.66 0.25
CA MET A 254 0.65 -0.27 0.10
C MET A 254 -0.67 -0.19 -0.65
N ILE A 255 -1.60 0.62 -0.14
CA ILE A 255 -2.80 1.04 -0.86
C ILE A 255 -2.83 2.56 -0.89
N GLY A 256 -2.96 3.16 -2.07
CA GLY A 256 -3.24 4.59 -2.22
C GLY A 256 -4.55 4.81 -2.96
N LEU A 257 -5.37 5.73 -2.46
CA LEU A 257 -6.59 6.18 -3.13
C LEU A 257 -6.50 7.70 -3.34
N ASP A 258 -6.69 8.13 -4.57
CA ASP A 258 -6.54 9.53 -4.97
C ASP A 258 -7.71 10.00 -5.83
N ALA A 259 -8.59 10.79 -5.22
CA ALA A 259 -9.70 11.47 -5.91
C ALA A 259 -10.30 12.54 -4.99
N PRO A 260 -10.93 13.59 -5.53
CA PRO A 260 -11.62 14.59 -4.70
C PRO A 260 -12.64 13.98 -3.72
N ALA A 261 -13.42 12.99 -4.17
CA ALA A 261 -14.37 12.26 -3.35
C ALA A 261 -13.97 10.78 -3.19
N LEU A 262 -13.75 10.35 -1.95
CA LEU A 262 -13.43 8.96 -1.60
C LEU A 262 -14.59 8.37 -0.79
N LYS A 263 -15.47 7.60 -1.42
CA LYS A 263 -16.58 6.94 -0.74
C LYS A 263 -16.19 5.50 -0.42
N ILE A 264 -15.89 5.23 0.85
CA ILE A 264 -15.40 3.92 1.30
C ILE A 264 -16.44 3.33 2.24
N ALA A 265 -17.27 2.43 1.70
CA ALA A 265 -18.29 1.69 2.43
C ALA A 265 -17.86 0.24 2.73
N GLY A 266 -16.98 -0.33 1.91
CA GLY A 266 -16.41 -1.68 2.07
C GLY A 266 -15.12 -1.70 2.90
N SER A 267 -14.18 -2.57 2.56
CA SER A 267 -12.94 -2.78 3.34
C SER A 267 -11.67 -2.51 2.54
N VAL A 268 -10.77 -1.69 3.07
CA VAL A 268 -9.44 -1.42 2.50
C VAL A 268 -8.37 -1.84 3.51
N PHE A 269 -7.56 -2.85 3.19
CA PHE A 269 -6.64 -3.39 4.19
C PHE A 269 -5.30 -3.89 3.66
N ALA A 270 -4.26 -3.60 4.43
CA ALA A 270 -2.87 -4.00 4.22
C ALA A 270 -2.31 -4.54 5.55
N ASN A 271 -2.81 -5.70 5.97
CA ASN A 271 -2.48 -6.30 7.26
C ASN A 271 -1.20 -7.15 7.18
N GLY A 272 -0.55 -7.35 8.32
CA GLY A 272 0.62 -8.23 8.42
C GLY A 272 0.19 -9.70 8.55
N GLY A 273 0.96 -10.61 7.96
CA GLY A 273 0.78 -12.06 8.06
C GLY A 273 1.33 -12.65 9.36
N GLY A 274 0.93 -13.88 9.69
CA GLY A 274 1.38 -14.58 10.90
C GLY A 274 2.74 -15.24 10.74
N GLY A 275 3.53 -15.28 11.81
CA GLY A 275 4.73 -16.11 11.88
C GLY A 275 4.38 -17.59 12.10
N SER A 276 5.25 -18.50 11.71
CA SER A 276 5.06 -19.94 11.91
C SER A 276 5.59 -20.42 13.27
N GLY A 277 5.14 -21.60 13.71
CA GLY A 277 5.65 -22.24 14.92
C GLY A 277 7.03 -22.86 14.73
N GLY A 278 7.82 -22.94 15.81
CA GLY A 278 9.07 -23.71 15.84
C GLY A 278 8.83 -25.22 16.02
N SER A 279 9.91 -26.01 15.89
CA SER A 279 9.92 -27.46 16.07
C SER A 279 10.79 -27.94 17.24
N ASP A 280 10.51 -29.13 17.76
CA ASP A 280 11.08 -29.71 18.99
C ASP A 280 11.96 -30.97 18.77
N GLY A 281 12.56 -31.10 17.59
CA GLY A 281 13.43 -32.21 17.23
C GLY A 281 12.74 -33.37 16.51
N SER A 282 11.48 -33.64 16.84
CA SER A 282 10.74 -34.81 16.35
C SER A 282 9.47 -34.48 15.57
N SER A 283 8.93 -33.27 15.73
CA SER A 283 7.68 -32.86 15.11
C SER A 283 7.79 -31.43 14.56
N GLU A 284 7.08 -31.20 13.46
CA GLU A 284 7.04 -29.92 12.76
C GLU A 284 6.17 -28.89 13.49
N GLY A 285 6.50 -27.61 13.32
CA GLY A 285 5.59 -26.54 13.70
C GLY A 285 4.39 -26.44 12.75
N ASN A 286 3.50 -25.47 13.00
CA ASN A 286 2.43 -25.13 12.06
C ASN A 286 2.73 -23.85 11.28
N ASP A 287 2.15 -23.75 10.09
CA ASP A 287 2.17 -22.54 9.27
C ASP A 287 1.55 -21.35 10.02
N GLY A 288 2.03 -20.14 9.74
CA GLY A 288 1.35 -18.90 10.05
C GLY A 288 0.18 -18.68 9.07
N GLY A 289 -0.91 -18.09 9.56
CA GLY A 289 -2.09 -17.78 8.76
C GLY A 289 -1.93 -16.48 7.97
N ASP A 290 -2.66 -16.41 6.85
CA ASP A 290 -2.82 -15.18 6.08
C ASP A 290 -3.86 -14.25 6.71
N PRO A 291 -3.76 -12.92 6.51
CA PRO A 291 -4.72 -11.96 7.02
C PRO A 291 -6.07 -11.99 6.29
N ASN A 292 -7.08 -11.42 6.94
CA ASN A 292 -8.39 -11.14 6.36
C ASN A 292 -8.81 -9.68 6.65
N ALA A 293 -10.02 -9.31 6.20
CA ALA A 293 -10.57 -8.00 6.48
C ALA A 293 -10.87 -7.85 7.98
N GLY A 294 -9.98 -7.16 8.70
CA GLY A 294 -10.15 -6.82 10.12
C GLY A 294 -9.27 -7.63 11.08
N SER A 295 -8.63 -8.70 10.64
CA SER A 295 -7.62 -9.41 11.44
C SER A 295 -6.28 -9.55 10.73
N GLY A 296 -5.21 -9.54 11.52
CA GLY A 296 -3.89 -9.94 11.06
C GLY A 296 -3.84 -11.45 10.83
N GLY A 297 -2.75 -11.92 10.26
CA GLY A 297 -2.51 -13.35 10.12
C GLY A 297 -2.32 -14.02 11.49
N THR A 298 -2.87 -15.22 11.67
CA THR A 298 -2.73 -15.98 12.93
C THR A 298 -1.32 -16.55 13.08
N GLY A 299 -0.77 -16.58 14.28
CA GLY A 299 0.48 -17.28 14.54
C GLY A 299 0.31 -18.80 14.45
N GLY A 300 1.27 -19.50 13.86
CA GLY A 300 1.28 -20.97 13.83
C GLY A 300 1.61 -21.57 15.20
N GLY A 301 0.93 -22.65 15.60
CA GLY A 301 1.29 -23.37 16.82
C GLY A 301 2.68 -24.02 16.73
N GLY A 302 3.51 -23.92 17.77
CA GLY A 302 4.76 -24.67 17.88
C GLY A 302 4.51 -26.14 18.22
N SER A 303 5.47 -27.01 17.89
CA SER A 303 5.45 -28.42 18.32
C SER A 303 5.90 -28.56 19.78
N GLY A 304 5.18 -29.31 20.60
CA GLY A 304 5.59 -29.68 21.95
C GLY A 304 6.02 -28.47 22.79
N THR A 305 7.32 -28.38 23.07
CA THR A 305 7.94 -27.28 23.85
C THR A 305 8.41 -26.09 23.01
N ALA A 306 8.25 -26.14 21.70
CA ALA A 306 8.66 -25.09 20.78
C ALA A 306 7.72 -23.88 20.83
N GLY A 307 8.25 -22.73 20.42
CA GLY A 307 7.53 -21.48 20.43
C GLY A 307 6.44 -21.39 19.35
N SER A 308 5.28 -20.84 19.71
CA SER A 308 4.25 -20.45 18.73
C SER A 308 4.67 -19.21 17.96
N GLY A 309 4.23 -19.11 16.70
CA GLY A 309 4.39 -17.91 15.89
C GLY A 309 3.57 -16.74 16.43
N GLY A 310 4.03 -15.53 16.15
CA GLY A 310 3.31 -14.30 16.46
C GLY A 310 2.24 -13.97 15.43
N THR A 311 1.15 -13.36 15.87
CA THR A 311 0.10 -12.84 14.98
C THR A 311 0.57 -11.58 14.26
N GLY A 312 0.13 -11.39 13.02
CA GLY A 312 0.41 -10.17 12.28
C GLY A 312 -0.43 -8.96 12.73
N ALA A 313 0.02 -7.77 12.35
CA ALA A 313 -0.61 -6.50 12.68
C ALA A 313 -1.95 -6.27 11.93
N ALA A 314 -2.91 -5.62 12.59
CA ALA A 314 -4.19 -5.19 12.01
C ALA A 314 -4.88 -4.10 12.84
N GLY A 315 -5.86 -3.45 12.23
CA GLY A 315 -6.56 -2.30 12.79
C GLY A 315 -5.58 -1.17 13.10
N ALA A 316 -5.74 -0.54 14.26
CA ALA A 316 -4.82 0.47 14.76
C ALA A 316 -3.49 -0.10 15.30
N THR A 317 -3.38 -1.43 15.45
CA THR A 317 -2.14 -2.07 15.90
C THR A 317 -1.21 -2.20 14.71
N LEU A 318 -0.16 -1.38 14.66
CA LEU A 318 0.79 -1.36 13.56
C LEU A 318 1.90 -2.42 13.71
N THR A 319 2.20 -2.82 14.94
CA THR A 319 3.29 -3.74 15.25
C THR A 319 2.81 -5.19 15.26
N GLY A 320 3.52 -6.07 14.57
CA GLY A 320 3.29 -7.51 14.64
C GLY A 320 3.70 -8.08 15.99
N VAL A 321 3.04 -9.16 16.42
CA VAL A 321 3.32 -9.80 17.72
C VAL A 321 4.58 -10.63 17.63
N ALA A 322 5.38 -10.66 18.70
CA ALA A 322 6.57 -11.50 18.77
C ALA A 322 6.21 -13.00 18.79
N GLY A 323 7.08 -13.84 18.24
CA GLY A 323 7.00 -15.28 18.41
C GLY A 323 7.32 -15.72 19.84
N GLY A 324 6.71 -16.80 20.30
CA GLY A 324 7.02 -17.43 21.58
C GLY A 324 8.42 -18.06 21.60
N ALA A 325 9.06 -18.06 22.76
CA ALA A 325 10.32 -18.79 22.96
C ALA A 325 10.08 -20.30 23.04
N GLY A 326 11.06 -21.10 22.63
CA GLY A 326 11.10 -22.53 22.95
C GLY A 326 11.54 -22.72 24.41
N VAL A 327 10.95 -23.67 25.15
CA VAL A 327 11.21 -23.82 26.59
C VAL A 327 12.43 -24.68 26.97
N SER A 328 13.30 -25.02 26.01
CA SER A 328 14.57 -25.71 26.27
C SER A 328 15.57 -25.55 25.11
N GLY A 329 16.87 -25.83 25.34
CA GLY A 329 17.90 -25.89 24.28
C GLY A 329 17.68 -26.97 23.21
N SER A 330 16.55 -27.68 23.28
CA SER A 330 16.11 -28.72 22.36
C SER A 330 14.83 -28.33 21.58
N SER A 331 14.41 -27.07 21.62
CA SER A 331 13.20 -26.60 20.92
C SER A 331 13.42 -25.24 20.27
N GLY A 332 12.94 -25.06 19.05
CA GLY A 332 13.05 -23.81 18.33
C GLY A 332 12.04 -22.75 18.80
N GLY A 333 12.38 -21.48 18.63
CA GLY A 333 11.47 -20.36 18.85
C GLY A 333 10.51 -20.16 17.68
N GLY A 334 9.33 -19.59 17.93
CA GLY A 334 8.35 -19.27 16.88
C GLY A 334 8.74 -18.01 16.08
N GLY A 335 8.26 -17.89 14.86
CA GLY A 335 8.48 -16.70 14.03
C GLY A 335 7.64 -15.50 14.47
N GLY A 336 8.14 -14.28 14.27
CA GLY A 336 7.40 -13.06 14.55
C GLY A 336 6.32 -12.76 13.50
N GLY A 337 5.22 -12.13 13.92
CA GLY A 337 4.18 -11.67 13.01
C GLY A 337 4.60 -10.43 12.20
N GLY A 338 4.08 -10.28 10.99
CA GLY A 338 4.36 -9.14 10.12
C GLY A 338 3.76 -7.83 10.63
N GLY A 339 4.44 -6.72 10.39
CA GLY A 339 3.94 -5.37 10.67
C GLY A 339 2.86 -4.92 9.69
N ALA A 340 2.17 -3.83 10.02
CA ALA A 340 1.14 -3.27 9.17
C ALA A 340 1.73 -2.68 7.88
N GLY A 341 0.90 -2.62 6.85
CA GLY A 341 1.17 -1.91 5.61
C GLY A 341 0.97 -0.41 5.72
N VAL A 342 0.73 0.25 4.59
CA VAL A 342 0.44 1.68 4.53
C VAL A 342 -0.82 1.90 3.69
N VAL A 343 -1.75 2.71 4.20
CA VAL A 343 -2.89 3.21 3.43
C VAL A 343 -2.76 4.73 3.31
N LYS A 344 -2.81 5.27 2.10
CA LYS A 344 -2.80 6.72 1.86
C LYS A 344 -4.09 7.15 1.17
N LEU A 345 -4.69 8.23 1.66
CA LEU A 345 -5.88 8.83 1.07
C LEU A 345 -5.57 10.27 0.66
N TYR A 346 -5.76 10.56 -0.62
CA TYR A 346 -5.66 11.90 -1.18
C TYR A 346 -7.05 12.31 -1.65
N GLY A 347 -7.81 12.94 -0.76
CA GLY A 347 -9.22 13.24 -1.03
C GLY A 347 -10.08 13.39 0.23
N THR A 348 -11.34 13.78 0.03
CA THR A 348 -12.32 13.84 1.12
C THR A 348 -12.97 12.47 1.29
N ARG A 349 -12.68 11.81 2.41
CA ARG A 349 -13.27 10.52 2.75
C ARG A 349 -14.70 10.66 3.28
N SER A 350 -15.59 9.80 2.79
CA SER A 350 -16.93 9.53 3.35
C SER A 350 -17.18 8.02 3.44
N GLY A 351 -18.26 7.63 4.12
CA GLY A 351 -18.63 6.22 4.33
C GLY A 351 -18.06 5.59 5.59
N ALA A 352 -18.68 4.49 6.04
CA ALA A 352 -18.37 3.80 7.29
C ALA A 352 -17.49 2.55 7.10
N GLY A 353 -16.89 2.38 5.92
CA GLY A 353 -16.06 1.21 5.60
C GLY A 353 -14.83 1.08 6.49
N THR A 354 -14.31 -0.13 6.60
CA THR A 354 -13.12 -0.40 7.42
C THR A 354 -11.85 -0.07 6.66
N ILE A 355 -10.89 0.58 7.32
CA ILE A 355 -9.53 0.77 6.79
C ILE A 355 -8.52 0.30 7.83
N SER A 356 -7.60 -0.57 7.39
CA SER A 356 -6.61 -1.22 8.26
C SER A 356 -5.25 -1.35 7.57
N PRO A 357 -4.19 -0.66 8.01
CA PRO A 357 -4.15 0.28 9.14
C PRO A 357 -4.87 1.62 8.86
N PRO A 358 -5.06 2.49 9.88
CA PRO A 358 -5.53 3.85 9.66
C PRO A 358 -4.70 4.59 8.60
N PRO A 359 -5.33 5.39 7.73
CA PRO A 359 -4.59 6.16 6.73
C PRO A 359 -3.57 7.13 7.34
N THR A 360 -2.45 7.33 6.64
CA THR A 360 -1.41 8.31 6.97
C THR A 360 -1.33 9.42 5.94
#